data_AF-A0A937YD35-F1
#
_entry.id   AF-A0A937YD35-F1
#
_cell.length_a   1.000
_cell.length_b   1.000
_cell.length_c   1.000
_cell.angle_alpha   90.00
_cell.angle_beta   90.00
_cell.angle_gamma   90.00
#
_symmetry.space_group_name_H-M   'P 1'
#
loop_
_entity.id
_entity.type
_entity.pdbx_description
1 polymer ?
#
loop_
_entity_poly.entity_id
_entity_poly.type
_entity_poly.pdbx_seq_one_letter_code
_entity_poly.pdbx_strand_id
1 'polypeptide(L)'
;MSATQATANAPVQILLQPLRAGLRAGTTQQFEVLVRLQAADLPPPPADAKPRSPHALAVVIDRSGSMQGKPLAEAQRCAEFVVSRLAATDVLALVQFDNRVERLRPAVPLRDGASVRAAIQRIEAGGTTDLHGGWVHGADSLTDVAGEGLKRVILLSDGCANEGVTDTAEITKQCAQWAARGISTSTYGLGNGFNEDLMVAMARAGGGNHYYGDTANDLMEPFERELDLISRLVLRRLTLRVHAADGVQVSMMNLLERASDGGWHLVDLAAGAEAWALLSLAEAIPRWDVSLITRRSPPLTPVARELATLIRRTVPRLID
;
A
#
# COMPACT_ATOMS: atom_id res chain seq x y z
N MET A 1 -11.91 -26.80 5.26
CA MET A 1 -11.85 -25.95 4.05
C MET A 1 -13.26 -25.52 3.69
N SER A 2 -13.67 -24.34 4.15
CA SER A 2 -14.85 -23.66 3.61
C SER A 2 -14.38 -22.27 3.20
N ALA A 3 -14.21 -22.08 1.90
CA ALA A 3 -14.10 -20.76 1.32
C ALA A 3 -15.48 -20.12 1.45
N THR A 4 -15.61 -19.17 2.37
CA THR A 4 -16.82 -18.34 2.46
C THR A 4 -16.82 -17.45 1.21
N GLN A 5 -17.62 -17.83 0.22
CA GLN A 5 -17.88 -17.01 -0.96
C GLN A 5 -18.54 -15.70 -0.53
N ALA A 6 -17.81 -14.60 -0.68
CA ALA A 6 -18.36 -13.27 -0.58
C ALA A 6 -18.44 -12.66 -1.99
N THR A 7 -19.70 -12.44 -2.41
CA THR A 7 -20.19 -11.45 -3.38
C THR A 7 -19.69 -11.53 -4.83
N ALA A 8 -20.65 -11.77 -5.72
CA ALA A 8 -20.50 -11.70 -7.16
C ALA A 8 -19.89 -10.36 -7.60
N ASN A 9 -18.92 -10.45 -8.52
CA ASN A 9 -18.28 -9.38 -9.30
C ASN A 9 -17.06 -8.61 -8.76
N ALA A 10 -16.44 -9.00 -7.64
CA ALA A 10 -15.08 -8.52 -7.33
C ALA A 10 -14.03 -9.57 -7.77
N PRO A 11 -12.98 -9.20 -8.53
CA PRO A 11 -11.90 -10.12 -8.93
C PRO A 11 -10.93 -10.40 -7.77
N VAL A 12 -11.43 -10.51 -6.53
CA VAL A 12 -10.63 -10.62 -5.31
C VAL A 12 -11.20 -11.71 -4.40
N GLN A 13 -10.33 -12.59 -3.92
CA GLN A 13 -10.65 -13.68 -2.99
C GLN A 13 -10.06 -13.39 -1.61
N ILE A 14 -10.83 -13.67 -0.56
CA ILE A 14 -10.35 -13.64 0.82
C ILE A 14 -10.11 -15.08 1.28
N LEU A 15 -8.87 -15.39 1.65
CA LEU A 15 -8.45 -16.69 2.14
C LEU A 15 -8.06 -16.60 3.62
N LEU A 16 -8.51 -17.56 4.41
CA LEU A 16 -8.13 -17.71 5.82
C LEU A 16 -7.31 -18.99 5.97
N GLN A 17 -6.04 -18.84 6.34
CA GLN A 17 -5.10 -19.94 6.47
C GLN A 17 -4.64 -20.03 7.93
N PRO A 18 -5.22 -20.94 8.74
CA PRO A 18 -4.73 -21.16 10.09
C PRO A 18 -3.34 -21.81 10.03
N LEU A 19 -2.41 -21.35 10.86
CA LEU A 19 -1.06 -21.91 10.93
C LEU A 19 -1.05 -23.32 11.54
N ARG A 20 -2.11 -23.68 12.27
CA ARG A 20 -2.30 -25.00 12.87
C ARG A 20 -3.57 -25.64 12.33
N ALA A 21 -3.49 -26.94 12.05
CA ALA A 21 -4.61 -27.71 11.51
C ALA A 21 -5.70 -28.04 12.55
N GLY A 22 -5.45 -27.82 13.84
CA GLY A 22 -6.39 -28.12 14.91
C GLY A 22 -6.02 -27.50 16.25
N LEU A 23 -6.99 -27.51 17.16
CA LEU A 23 -6.87 -26.96 18.51
C LEU A 23 -7.21 -28.05 19.54
N ARG A 24 -6.54 -28.03 20.70
CA ARG A 24 -6.85 -28.96 21.80
C ARG A 24 -8.15 -28.55 22.52
N ALA A 25 -9.08 -29.48 22.70
CA ALA A 25 -10.30 -29.19 23.46
C ALA A 25 -10.00 -29.01 24.95
N GLY A 26 -10.76 -28.12 25.61
CA GLY A 26 -10.68 -27.94 27.06
C GLY A 26 -9.52 -27.10 27.58
N THR A 27 -8.79 -26.42 26.70
CA THR A 27 -7.75 -25.47 27.08
C THR A 27 -7.94 -24.15 26.34
N THR A 28 -7.62 -23.06 27.01
CA THR A 28 -7.45 -21.77 26.34
C THR A 28 -6.19 -21.84 25.50
N GLN A 29 -6.32 -21.57 24.21
CA GLN A 29 -5.20 -21.59 23.28
C GLN A 29 -5.19 -20.34 22.43
N GLN A 30 -3.98 -19.92 22.13
CA GLN A 30 -3.70 -18.95 21.09
C GLN A 30 -3.34 -19.69 19.80
N PHE A 31 -3.90 -19.23 18.69
CA PHE A 31 -3.57 -19.74 17.38
C PHE A 31 -3.61 -18.63 16.34
N GLU A 32 -2.72 -18.75 15.36
CA GLU A 32 -2.54 -17.74 14.34
C GLU A 32 -3.32 -18.08 13.07
N VAL A 33 -3.92 -17.06 12.47
CA VAL A 33 -4.64 -17.15 11.19
C VAL A 33 -4.08 -16.09 10.25
N LEU A 34 -3.56 -16.54 9.12
CA LEU A 34 -3.17 -15.67 8.02
C LEU A 34 -4.41 -15.36 7.17
N VAL A 35 -4.81 -14.10 7.14
CA VAL A 35 -5.80 -13.54 6.23
C VAL A 35 -5.08 -13.08 4.98
N ARG A 36 -5.44 -13.61 3.80
CA ARG A 36 -4.92 -13.16 2.49
C ARG A 36 -6.05 -12.63 1.64
N LEU A 37 -5.86 -11.48 1.03
CA LEU A 37 -6.68 -10.94 -0.04
C LEU A 37 -5.90 -11.13 -1.33
N GLN A 38 -6.41 -11.93 -2.26
CA GLN A 38 -5.76 -12.24 -3.53
C GLN A 38 -6.58 -11.68 -4.69
N ALA A 39 -5.99 -10.80 -5.50
CA ALA A 39 -6.61 -10.36 -6.73
C ALA A 39 -6.27 -11.32 -7.88
N ALA A 40 -7.26 -11.65 -8.70
CA ALA A 40 -7.03 -12.38 -9.93
C ALA A 40 -6.17 -11.55 -10.90
N ASP A 41 -5.39 -12.23 -11.74
CA ASP A 41 -4.81 -11.58 -12.89
C ASP A 41 -5.92 -11.09 -13.82
N LEU A 42 -5.84 -9.82 -14.19
CA LEU A 42 -6.70 -9.26 -15.21
C LEU A 42 -6.04 -9.50 -16.58
N PRO A 43 -6.76 -10.06 -17.57
CA PRO A 43 -6.29 -10.04 -18.94
C PRO A 43 -6.11 -8.59 -19.40
N PRO A 44 -5.29 -8.34 -20.43
CA PRO A 44 -5.17 -7.00 -21.00
C PRO A 44 -6.57 -6.49 -21.37
N PRO A 45 -6.87 -5.21 -21.09
CA PRO A 45 -8.20 -4.66 -21.36
C PRO A 45 -8.54 -4.81 -22.85
N PRO A 46 -9.79 -5.16 -23.19
CA PRO A 46 -10.27 -5.11 -24.57
C PRO A 46 -9.96 -3.77 -25.25
N ALA A 47 -9.76 -3.76 -26.56
CA ALA A 47 -9.40 -2.54 -27.30
C ALA A 47 -10.45 -1.41 -27.17
N ASP A 48 -11.68 -1.77 -26.81
CA ASP A 48 -12.84 -0.92 -26.59
C ASP A 48 -13.12 -0.64 -25.09
N ALA A 49 -12.28 -1.13 -24.18
CA ALA A 49 -12.43 -0.86 -22.76
C ALA A 49 -12.31 0.64 -22.49
N LYS A 50 -13.12 1.12 -21.52
CA LYS A 50 -13.02 2.51 -21.06
C LYS A 50 -11.57 2.77 -20.62
N PRO A 51 -10.89 3.79 -21.18
CA PRO A 51 -9.51 4.08 -20.82
C PRO A 51 -9.42 4.36 -19.33
N ARG A 52 -8.33 3.88 -18.71
CA ARG A 52 -8.10 4.09 -17.28
C ARG A 52 -8.18 5.58 -16.94
N SER A 53 -8.65 5.89 -15.74
CA SER A 53 -8.58 7.25 -15.23
C SER A 53 -7.12 7.75 -15.23
N PRO A 54 -6.83 8.92 -15.80
CA PRO A 54 -5.48 9.47 -15.81
C PRO A 54 -4.89 9.58 -14.42
N HIS A 55 -3.67 9.13 -14.24
CA HIS A 55 -2.93 9.29 -12.99
C HIS A 55 -2.38 10.72 -12.91
N ALA A 56 -2.19 11.21 -11.70
CA ALA A 56 -1.67 12.54 -11.41
C ALA A 56 -0.45 12.42 -10.50
N LEU A 57 0.72 12.73 -11.04
CA LEU A 57 1.98 12.67 -10.30
C LEU A 57 2.52 14.08 -10.06
N ALA A 58 3.00 14.36 -8.85
CA ALA A 58 3.84 15.52 -8.58
C ALA A 58 5.27 15.04 -8.38
N VAL A 59 6.14 15.32 -9.33
CA VAL A 59 7.57 15.05 -9.19
C VAL A 59 8.19 16.23 -8.47
N VAL A 60 8.72 15.99 -7.28
CA VAL A 60 9.31 16.98 -6.39
C VAL A 60 10.79 16.68 -6.27
N ILE A 61 11.64 17.56 -6.79
CA ILE A 61 13.08 17.34 -6.91
C ILE A 61 13.82 18.28 -5.97
N ASP A 62 14.55 17.68 -5.04
CA ASP A 62 15.53 18.38 -4.21
C ASP A 62 16.72 18.81 -5.08
N ARG A 63 17.00 20.10 -5.05
CA ARG A 63 18.15 20.71 -5.71
C ARG A 63 19.09 21.37 -4.73
N SER A 64 19.05 21.01 -3.45
CA SER A 64 19.95 21.57 -2.43
C SER A 64 21.44 21.31 -2.74
N GLY A 65 22.33 22.02 -2.06
CA GLY A 65 23.77 21.89 -2.28
C GLY A 65 24.33 20.47 -2.12
N SER A 66 23.74 19.64 -1.25
CA SER A 66 24.15 18.25 -1.05
C SER A 66 23.78 17.34 -2.24
N MET A 67 22.78 17.73 -3.03
CA MET A 67 22.42 17.05 -4.27
C MET A 67 23.43 17.31 -5.41
N GLN A 68 24.41 18.19 -5.23
CA GLN A 68 25.36 18.55 -6.30
C GLN A 68 26.11 17.34 -6.87
N GLY A 69 26.21 17.31 -8.20
CA GLY A 69 26.95 16.28 -8.93
C GLY A 69 26.09 15.05 -9.19
N LYS A 70 26.54 13.88 -8.72
CA LYS A 70 25.89 12.59 -9.03
C LYS A 70 24.43 12.53 -8.53
N PRO A 71 24.09 12.90 -7.27
CA PRO A 71 22.73 12.73 -6.77
C PRO A 71 21.67 13.46 -7.60
N LEU A 72 21.90 14.75 -7.93
CA LEU A 72 20.99 15.51 -8.80
C LEU A 72 20.90 14.92 -10.21
N ALA A 73 22.02 14.47 -10.78
CA ALA A 73 22.01 13.83 -12.10
C ALA A 73 21.20 12.53 -12.09
N GLU A 74 21.23 11.75 -11.00
CA GLU A 74 20.38 10.57 -10.84
C GLU A 74 18.91 10.95 -10.57
N ALA A 75 18.65 12.02 -9.81
CA ALA A 75 17.28 12.53 -9.60
C ALA A 75 16.64 12.96 -10.92
N GLN A 76 17.38 13.66 -11.77
CA GLN A 76 16.94 14.05 -13.10
C GLN A 76 16.64 12.82 -13.97
N ARG A 77 17.51 11.80 -13.96
CA ARG A 77 17.27 10.53 -14.68
C ARG A 77 16.03 9.80 -14.16
N CYS A 78 15.83 9.73 -12.84
CA CYS A 78 14.61 9.18 -12.24
C CYS A 78 13.37 9.94 -12.71
N ALA A 79 13.40 11.27 -12.69
CA ALA A 79 12.30 12.11 -13.14
C ALA A 79 11.98 11.93 -14.64
N GLU A 80 13.01 11.86 -15.49
CA GLU A 80 12.83 11.57 -16.93
C GLU A 80 12.25 10.18 -17.16
N PHE A 81 12.66 9.21 -16.34
CA PHE A 81 12.11 7.86 -16.37
C PHE A 81 10.62 7.86 -16.02
N VAL A 82 10.19 8.58 -14.97
CA VAL A 82 8.77 8.77 -14.65
C VAL A 82 8.00 9.31 -15.86
N VAL A 83 8.53 10.35 -16.49
CA VAL A 83 7.93 10.96 -17.67
C VAL A 83 7.79 9.95 -18.83
N SER A 84 8.76 9.05 -19.01
CA SER A 84 8.71 8.02 -20.07
C SER A 84 7.66 6.93 -19.85
N ARG A 85 7.24 6.69 -18.60
CA ARG A 85 6.30 5.63 -18.23
C ARG A 85 4.85 6.10 -18.15
N LEU A 86 4.64 7.40 -18.06
CA LEU A 86 3.33 8.01 -18.05
C LEU A 86 2.69 8.04 -19.44
N ALA A 87 1.37 7.84 -19.48
CA ALA A 87 0.60 8.05 -20.70
C ALA A 87 0.47 9.55 -21.00
N ALA A 88 0.28 9.89 -22.27
CA ALA A 88 0.09 11.29 -22.69
C ALA A 88 -1.09 11.99 -22.01
N THR A 89 -2.08 11.22 -21.54
CA THR A 89 -3.26 11.70 -20.81
C THR A 89 -3.01 11.91 -19.31
N ASP A 90 -1.97 11.31 -18.74
CA ASP A 90 -1.64 11.46 -17.33
C ASP A 90 -1.23 12.89 -17.00
N VAL A 91 -1.51 13.31 -15.78
CA VAL A 91 -1.24 14.64 -15.28
C VAL A 91 0.09 14.64 -14.53
N LEU A 92 0.94 15.63 -14.77
CA LEU A 92 2.22 15.75 -14.08
C LEU A 92 2.45 17.18 -13.57
N ALA A 93 2.71 17.37 -12.29
CA ALA A 93 3.30 18.59 -11.76
C ALA A 93 4.81 18.39 -11.60
N LEU A 94 5.58 19.46 -11.81
CA LEU A 94 7.01 19.47 -11.55
C LEU A 94 7.32 20.59 -10.58
N VAL A 95 7.90 20.23 -9.44
CA VAL A 95 8.33 21.13 -8.38
C VAL A 95 9.81 20.88 -8.15
N GLN A 96 10.59 21.95 -8.06
CA GLN A 96 11.95 21.90 -7.54
C GLN A 96 12.00 22.64 -6.21
N PHE A 97 12.89 22.22 -5.31
CA PHE A 97 13.10 22.93 -4.06
C PHE A 97 14.54 22.90 -3.59
N ASP A 98 14.95 24.02 -3.02
CA ASP A 98 16.09 24.16 -2.12
C ASP A 98 15.57 24.85 -0.84
N ASN A 99 16.09 26.03 -0.49
CA ASN A 99 15.47 26.93 0.50
C ASN A 99 14.29 27.74 -0.07
N ARG A 100 14.01 27.58 -1.36
CA ARG A 100 12.87 28.14 -2.07
C ARG A 100 12.19 27.03 -2.85
N VAL A 101 10.87 27.07 -2.86
CA VAL A 101 10.05 26.10 -3.58
C VAL A 101 9.55 26.75 -4.87
N GLU A 102 9.84 26.13 -6.01
CA GLU A 102 9.42 26.62 -7.31
C GLU A 102 8.64 25.54 -8.08
N ARG A 103 7.43 25.92 -8.52
CA ARG A 103 6.60 25.07 -9.38
C ARG A 103 6.97 25.33 -10.84
N LEU A 104 7.89 24.54 -11.38
CA LEU A 104 8.32 24.61 -12.78
C LEU A 104 7.18 24.28 -13.76
N ARG A 105 6.22 23.46 -13.32
CA ARG A 105 5.05 23.10 -14.13
C ARG A 105 3.82 22.84 -13.26
N PRO A 106 2.65 23.43 -13.57
CA PRO A 106 1.40 23.06 -12.92
C PRO A 106 0.97 21.64 -13.29
N ALA A 107 0.07 21.04 -12.50
CA ALA A 107 -0.50 19.73 -12.77
C ALA A 107 -1.39 19.76 -14.02
N VAL A 108 -0.82 19.45 -15.18
CA VAL A 108 -1.54 19.38 -16.47
C VAL A 108 -1.19 18.10 -17.25
N PRO A 109 -2.00 17.67 -18.24
CA PRO A 109 -1.72 16.47 -19.03
C PRO A 109 -0.32 16.48 -19.66
N LEU A 110 0.35 15.32 -19.68
CA LEU A 110 1.75 15.17 -20.06
C LEU A 110 2.01 15.46 -21.53
N ARG A 111 1.09 15.06 -22.42
CA ARG A 111 1.24 15.11 -23.87
C ARG A 111 2.47 14.30 -24.32
N ASP A 112 3.42 14.92 -25.02
CA ASP A 112 4.67 14.28 -25.46
C ASP A 112 5.78 14.28 -24.38
N GLY A 113 5.56 14.98 -23.26
CA GLY A 113 6.52 15.14 -22.16
C GLY A 113 7.76 15.95 -22.50
N ALA A 114 7.89 16.53 -23.70
CA ALA A 114 9.11 17.21 -24.13
C ALA A 114 9.41 18.46 -23.30
N SER A 115 8.37 19.25 -22.97
CA SER A 115 8.52 20.42 -22.12
C SER A 115 8.97 20.06 -20.70
N VAL A 116 8.52 18.91 -20.18
CA VAL A 116 8.86 18.44 -18.83
C VAL A 116 10.31 18.00 -18.78
N ARG A 117 10.76 17.18 -19.75
CA ARG A 117 12.17 16.74 -19.84
C ARG A 117 13.11 17.94 -19.94
N ALA A 118 12.77 18.92 -20.77
CA ALA A 118 13.55 20.15 -20.88
C ALA A 118 13.58 20.97 -19.57
N ALA A 119 12.51 20.94 -18.77
CA ALA A 119 12.50 21.60 -17.46
C ALA A 119 13.38 20.84 -16.44
N ILE A 120 13.29 19.50 -16.40
CA ILE A 120 14.11 18.65 -15.52
C ILE A 120 15.61 18.89 -15.77
N GLN A 121 16.03 18.93 -17.04
CA GLN A 121 17.44 19.12 -17.43
C GLN A 121 18.02 20.49 -17.05
N ARG A 122 17.18 21.48 -16.77
CA ARG A 122 17.62 22.83 -16.35
C ARG A 122 17.71 23.00 -14.83
N ILE A 123 17.36 21.96 -14.07
CA ILE A 123 17.47 22.00 -12.61
C ILE A 123 18.96 21.97 -12.25
N GLU A 124 19.39 22.97 -11.48
CA GLU A 124 20.75 23.11 -11.00
C GLU A 124 20.77 23.13 -9.48
N ALA A 125 21.80 22.52 -8.89
CA ALA A 125 21.95 22.45 -7.44
C ALA A 125 22.31 23.82 -6.85
N GLY A 126 21.75 24.14 -5.69
CA GLY A 126 22.03 25.35 -4.92
C GLY A 126 21.19 25.43 -3.64
N GLY A 127 21.57 26.34 -2.73
CA GLY A 127 20.79 26.62 -1.52
C GLY A 127 20.85 25.51 -0.45
N THR A 128 20.02 25.70 0.58
CA THR A 128 19.75 24.71 1.64
C THR A 128 18.48 23.91 1.29
N THR A 129 17.79 23.29 2.24
CA THR A 129 16.82 22.22 1.99
C THR A 129 15.56 22.40 2.84
N ASP A 130 14.54 23.02 2.26
CA ASP A 130 13.16 23.07 2.77
C ASP A 130 12.34 21.90 2.21
N LEU A 131 12.64 20.70 2.72
CA LEU A 131 12.01 19.45 2.29
C LEU A 131 10.49 19.47 2.50
N HIS A 132 10.04 19.98 3.65
CA HIS A 132 8.63 20.06 3.97
C HIS A 132 7.90 20.99 3.00
N GLY A 133 8.42 22.18 2.74
CA GLY A 133 7.84 23.11 1.77
C GLY A 133 7.77 22.51 0.36
N GLY A 134 8.85 21.90 -0.11
CA GLY A 134 8.89 21.22 -1.41
C GLY A 134 7.81 20.16 -1.54
N TRP A 135 7.71 19.28 -0.54
CA TRP A 135 6.72 18.21 -0.49
C TRP A 135 5.28 18.75 -0.43
N VAL A 136 4.99 19.75 0.42
CA VAL A 136 3.65 20.37 0.52
C VAL A 136 3.22 20.96 -0.81
N HIS A 137 4.10 21.68 -1.51
CA HIS A 137 3.78 22.25 -2.82
C HIS A 137 3.50 21.16 -3.87
N GLY A 138 4.19 20.02 -3.77
CA GLY A 138 3.91 18.84 -4.60
C GLY A 138 2.52 18.27 -4.32
N ALA A 139 2.17 18.05 -3.05
CA ALA A 139 0.86 17.54 -2.65
C ALA A 139 -0.27 18.50 -3.06
N ASP A 140 -0.10 19.79 -2.77
CA ASP A 140 -1.05 20.85 -3.10
C ASP A 140 -1.34 20.91 -4.60
N SER A 141 -0.32 20.73 -5.44
CA SER A 141 -0.45 20.72 -6.91
C SER A 141 -1.45 19.68 -7.42
N LEU A 142 -1.75 18.63 -6.65
CA LEU A 142 -2.63 17.54 -7.04
C LEU A 142 -4.06 17.69 -6.50
N THR A 143 -4.34 18.69 -5.66
CA THR A 143 -5.64 18.89 -5.02
C THR A 143 -6.76 19.02 -6.05
N ASP A 144 -6.57 19.91 -7.03
CA ASP A 144 -7.60 20.30 -8.00
C ASP A 144 -7.66 19.38 -9.23
N VAL A 145 -6.80 18.36 -9.30
CA VAL A 145 -6.83 17.41 -10.42
C VAL A 145 -8.09 16.57 -10.33
N ALA A 146 -8.97 16.67 -11.33
CA ALA A 146 -10.21 15.91 -11.38
C ALA A 146 -9.98 14.42 -11.71
N GLY A 147 -10.89 13.56 -11.25
CA GLY A 147 -10.92 12.13 -11.58
C GLY A 147 -10.45 11.22 -10.45
N GLU A 148 -10.66 9.91 -10.66
CA GLU A 148 -10.38 8.85 -9.68
C GLU A 148 -9.02 8.17 -9.91
N GLY A 149 -8.19 8.73 -10.78
CA GLY A 149 -6.82 8.25 -10.98
C GLY A 149 -5.98 8.36 -9.71
N LEU A 150 -4.85 7.66 -9.66
CA LEU A 150 -3.92 7.82 -8.55
C LEU A 150 -3.47 9.28 -8.48
N LYS A 151 -3.41 9.84 -7.28
CA LYS A 151 -2.67 11.07 -7.00
C LYS A 151 -1.49 10.75 -6.10
N ARG A 152 -0.27 11.02 -6.56
CA ARG A 152 0.94 10.69 -5.81
C ARG A 152 2.04 11.73 -5.95
N VAL A 153 2.63 12.08 -4.82
CA VAL A 153 3.88 12.83 -4.75
C VAL A 153 5.04 11.84 -4.84
N ILE A 154 5.99 12.12 -5.73
CA ILE A 154 7.26 11.43 -5.86
C ILE A 154 8.32 12.41 -5.40
N LEU A 155 8.84 12.20 -4.19
CA LEU A 155 9.87 13.04 -3.59
C LEU A 155 11.25 12.44 -3.88
N LEU A 156 12.08 13.14 -4.65
CA LEU A 156 13.46 12.78 -4.94
C LEU A 156 14.37 13.69 -4.11
N SER A 157 15.02 13.15 -3.08
CA SER A 157 15.80 13.94 -2.13
C SER A 157 16.84 13.09 -1.43
N ASP A 158 17.89 13.72 -0.92
CA ASP A 158 18.79 13.15 0.07
C ASP A 158 18.32 13.46 1.52
N GLY A 159 17.04 13.74 1.74
CA GLY A 159 16.37 13.70 3.04
C GLY A 159 16.79 14.78 4.06
N CYS A 160 17.69 15.69 3.72
CA CYS A 160 18.28 16.62 4.68
C CYS A 160 17.37 17.82 4.99
N ALA A 161 16.28 17.64 5.75
CA ALA A 161 15.43 18.77 6.16
C ALA A 161 16.18 19.71 7.14
N ASN A 162 16.60 20.87 6.65
CA ASN A 162 17.41 21.84 7.43
C ASN A 162 16.79 23.25 7.53
N GLU A 163 15.79 23.55 6.69
CA GLU A 163 14.99 24.77 6.71
C GLU A 163 13.50 24.43 6.80
N GLY A 164 12.69 25.39 7.24
CA GLY A 164 11.24 25.20 7.38
C GLY A 164 10.88 24.27 8.54
N VAL A 165 9.90 23.38 8.31
CA VAL A 165 9.52 22.37 9.31
C VAL A 165 10.45 21.18 9.18
N THR A 166 11.18 20.88 10.26
CA THR A 166 12.16 19.78 10.32
C THR A 166 11.75 18.67 11.30
N ASP A 167 10.68 18.88 12.07
CA ASP A 167 10.17 17.89 13.02
C ASP A 167 9.48 16.73 12.27
N THR A 168 10.06 15.53 12.39
CA THR A 168 9.56 14.32 11.73
C THR A 168 8.12 13.99 12.11
N ALA A 169 7.70 14.20 13.36
CA ALA A 169 6.36 13.86 13.80
C ALA A 169 5.31 14.79 13.15
N GLU A 170 5.61 16.08 13.03
CA GLU A 170 4.74 17.03 12.36
C GLU A 170 4.67 16.79 10.84
N ILE A 171 5.80 16.53 10.18
CA ILE A 171 5.82 16.22 8.74
C ILE A 171 5.02 14.94 8.44
N THR A 172 5.23 13.87 9.21
CA THR A 172 4.55 12.58 9.01
C THR A 172 3.05 12.68 9.28
N LYS A 173 2.64 13.45 10.30
CA LYS A 173 1.23 13.75 10.55
C LYS A 173 0.57 14.44 9.35
N GLN A 174 1.25 15.39 8.72
CA GLN A 174 0.73 16.01 7.51
C GLN A 174 0.68 15.02 6.34
N CYS A 175 1.69 14.15 6.18
CA CYS A 175 1.67 13.09 5.17
C CYS A 175 0.42 12.21 5.29
N ALA A 176 0.08 11.79 6.51
CA ALA A 176 -1.14 11.03 6.79
C ALA A 176 -2.42 11.79 6.44
N GLN A 177 -2.47 13.11 6.72
CA GLN A 177 -3.62 13.95 6.36
C GLN A 177 -3.82 14.06 4.84
N TRP A 178 -2.74 14.19 4.07
CA TRP A 178 -2.80 14.21 2.60
C TRP A 178 -3.16 12.84 2.02
N ALA A 179 -2.62 11.76 2.58
CA ALA A 179 -2.98 10.39 2.20
C ALA A 179 -4.48 10.12 2.43
N ALA A 180 -5.04 10.57 3.56
CA ALA A 180 -6.48 10.49 3.85
C ALA A 180 -7.34 11.27 2.83
N ARG A 181 -6.80 12.35 2.24
CA ARG A 181 -7.42 13.10 1.13
C ARG A 181 -7.22 12.45 -0.23
N GLY A 182 -6.49 11.33 -0.30
CA GLY A 182 -6.24 10.58 -1.52
C GLY A 182 -4.98 10.96 -2.29
N ILE A 183 -4.10 11.76 -1.70
CA ILE A 183 -2.82 12.16 -2.28
C ILE A 183 -1.72 11.44 -1.49
N SER A 184 -1.21 10.37 -2.08
CA SER A 184 -0.18 9.53 -1.45
C SER A 184 1.24 10.07 -1.69
N THR A 185 2.21 9.63 -0.89
CA THR A 185 3.62 10.06 -1.03
C THR A 185 4.55 8.86 -1.07
N SER A 186 5.38 8.80 -2.11
CA SER A 186 6.53 7.89 -2.19
C SER A 186 7.83 8.70 -2.18
N THR A 187 8.86 8.17 -1.52
CA THR A 187 10.14 8.86 -1.31
C THR A 187 11.29 8.07 -1.91
N TYR A 188 12.21 8.76 -2.58
CA TYR A 188 13.39 8.17 -3.21
C TYR A 188 14.63 8.87 -2.67
N GLY A 189 15.36 8.15 -1.82
CA GLY A 189 16.65 8.55 -1.27
C GLY A 189 17.74 8.38 -2.32
N LEU A 190 18.51 9.44 -2.58
CA LEU A 190 19.62 9.43 -3.53
C LEU A 190 20.93 9.81 -2.85
N GLY A 191 21.94 8.95 -2.99
CA GLY A 191 23.29 9.20 -2.48
C GLY A 191 23.48 8.94 -0.98
N ASN A 192 24.72 9.08 -0.50
CA ASN A 192 25.09 8.65 0.85
C ASN A 192 24.83 9.77 1.87
N GLY A 193 24.09 9.47 2.95
CA GLY A 193 23.94 10.39 4.10
C GLY A 193 22.59 11.06 4.24
N PHE A 194 21.55 10.50 3.60
CA PHE A 194 20.18 11.02 3.74
C PHE A 194 19.53 10.68 5.08
N ASN A 195 18.55 11.50 5.50
CA ASN A 195 17.72 11.19 6.66
C ASN A 195 16.70 10.09 6.30
N GLU A 196 17.19 8.85 6.30
CA GLU A 196 16.39 7.66 5.98
C GLU A 196 15.17 7.55 6.88
N ASP A 197 15.32 7.80 8.18
CA ASP A 197 14.22 7.73 9.14
C ASP A 197 13.07 8.66 8.76
N LEU A 198 13.37 9.91 8.37
CA LEU A 198 12.37 10.86 7.89
C LEU A 198 11.70 10.38 6.59
N MET A 199 12.48 9.99 5.59
CA MET A 199 11.95 9.58 4.28
C MET A 199 11.07 8.32 4.40
N VAL A 200 11.52 7.32 5.16
CA VAL A 200 10.74 6.10 5.46
C VAL A 200 9.45 6.45 6.19
N ALA A 201 9.51 7.33 7.20
CA ALA A 201 8.34 7.71 7.96
C ALA A 201 7.34 8.49 7.10
N MET A 202 7.80 9.39 6.22
CA MET A 202 6.96 10.13 5.27
C MET A 202 6.26 9.21 4.28
N ALA A 203 6.98 8.25 3.68
CA ALA A 203 6.39 7.29 2.75
C ALA A 203 5.33 6.41 3.43
N ARG A 204 5.64 5.90 4.63
CA ARG A 204 4.72 5.07 5.42
C ARG A 204 3.45 5.84 5.77
N ALA A 205 3.60 7.01 6.40
CA ALA A 205 2.45 7.85 6.76
C ALA A 205 1.69 8.36 5.52
N GLY A 206 2.40 8.59 4.42
CA GLY A 206 1.84 9.01 3.13
C GLY A 206 1.17 7.91 2.31
N GLY A 207 1.11 6.66 2.80
CA GLY A 207 0.50 5.54 2.08
C GLY A 207 1.18 5.20 0.75
N GLY A 208 2.49 5.45 0.65
CA GLY A 208 3.33 5.08 -0.49
C GLY A 208 4.53 4.25 -0.05
N ASN A 209 5.55 4.22 -0.92
CA ASN A 209 6.74 3.40 -0.71
C ASN A 209 7.99 4.27 -0.56
N HIS A 210 9.00 3.72 0.09
CA HIS A 210 10.32 4.33 0.15
C HIS A 210 11.31 3.45 -0.61
N TYR A 211 12.23 4.08 -1.33
CA TYR A 211 13.30 3.40 -2.04
C TYR A 211 14.61 4.16 -1.84
N TYR A 212 15.71 3.42 -1.87
CA TYR A 212 17.05 3.96 -1.79
C TYR A 212 17.91 3.37 -2.90
N GLY A 213 18.76 4.20 -3.51
CA GLY A 213 19.68 3.76 -4.54
C GLY A 213 20.78 4.78 -4.80
N ASP A 214 21.93 4.29 -5.23
CA ASP A 214 23.07 5.13 -5.59
C ASP A 214 22.95 5.65 -7.04
N THR A 215 22.10 5.01 -7.84
CA THR A 215 21.82 5.34 -9.23
C THR A 215 20.33 5.24 -9.54
N ALA A 216 19.90 5.96 -10.58
CA ALA A 216 18.55 5.84 -11.11
C ALA A 216 18.23 4.40 -11.54
N ASN A 217 19.21 3.65 -12.03
CA ASN A 217 19.03 2.25 -12.43
C ASN A 217 18.66 1.35 -11.25
N ASP A 218 19.21 1.59 -10.06
CA ASP A 218 18.86 0.84 -8.84
C ASP A 218 17.41 1.07 -8.44
N LEU A 219 16.89 2.26 -8.76
CA LEU A 219 15.55 2.71 -8.44
C LEU A 219 14.54 2.38 -9.56
N MET A 220 14.99 2.13 -10.79
CA MET A 220 14.13 1.88 -11.95
C MET A 220 13.24 0.65 -11.76
N GLU A 221 13.80 -0.50 -11.40
CA GLU A 221 13.01 -1.73 -11.26
C GLU A 221 11.95 -1.62 -10.13
N PRO A 222 12.29 -1.15 -8.92
CA PRO A 222 11.29 -0.89 -7.89
C PRO A 222 10.22 0.12 -8.32
N PHE A 223 10.61 1.15 -9.07
CA PHE A 223 9.71 2.18 -9.59
C PHE A 223 8.77 1.66 -10.68
N GLU A 224 9.27 0.85 -11.61
CA GLU A 224 8.46 0.16 -12.62
C GLU A 224 7.41 -0.70 -11.96
N ARG A 225 7.82 -1.52 -10.99
CA ARG A 225 6.88 -2.35 -10.23
C ARG A 225 5.82 -1.49 -9.55
N GLU A 226 6.19 -0.37 -8.95
CA GLU A 226 5.23 0.53 -8.31
C GLU A 226 4.24 1.11 -9.32
N LEU A 227 4.70 1.66 -10.44
CA LEU A 227 3.82 2.20 -11.49
C LEU A 227 2.94 1.13 -12.12
N ASP A 228 3.47 -0.08 -12.31
CA ASP A 228 2.69 -1.21 -12.83
C ASP A 228 1.61 -1.64 -11.83
N LEU A 229 1.94 -1.74 -10.54
CA LEU A 229 0.96 -2.02 -9.48
C LEU A 229 -0.13 -0.94 -9.43
N ILE A 230 0.27 0.33 -9.56
CA ILE A 230 -0.65 1.48 -9.61
C ILE A 230 -1.56 1.42 -10.84
N SER A 231 -1.02 1.06 -12.00
CA SER A 231 -1.77 1.02 -13.26
C SER A 231 -2.75 -0.16 -13.31
N ARG A 232 -2.41 -1.25 -12.63
CA ARG A 232 -3.23 -2.47 -12.49
C ARG A 232 -4.04 -2.48 -11.21
N LEU A 233 -4.21 -1.33 -10.56
CA LEU A 233 -4.77 -1.28 -9.23
C LEU A 233 -6.28 -1.56 -9.25
N VAL A 234 -6.69 -2.57 -8.48
CA VAL A 234 -8.06 -3.12 -8.47
C VAL A 234 -8.84 -2.55 -7.29
N LEU A 235 -8.24 -2.53 -6.10
CA LEU A 235 -8.88 -2.02 -4.88
C LEU A 235 -7.96 -1.02 -4.16
N ARG A 236 -8.54 0.10 -3.75
CA ARG A 236 -7.88 1.18 -2.99
C ARG A 236 -8.44 1.30 -1.59
N ARG A 237 -7.62 1.80 -0.66
CA ARG A 237 -8.02 2.16 0.71
C ARG A 237 -8.73 1.00 1.41
N LEU A 238 -8.10 -0.16 1.33
CA LEU A 238 -8.62 -1.38 1.92
C LEU A 238 -8.60 -1.29 3.44
N THR A 239 -9.74 -1.60 4.07
CA THR A 239 -9.86 -1.73 5.51
C THR A 239 -10.26 -3.16 5.85
N LEU A 240 -9.41 -3.85 6.60
CA LEU A 240 -9.71 -5.15 7.18
C LEU A 240 -10.47 -4.94 8.50
N ARG A 241 -11.67 -5.49 8.59
CA ARG A 241 -12.42 -5.60 9.84
C ARG A 241 -12.61 -7.05 10.21
N VAL A 242 -12.40 -7.36 11.49
CA VAL A 242 -12.54 -8.70 12.03
C VAL A 242 -13.69 -8.69 13.03
N HIS A 243 -14.73 -9.49 12.76
CA HIS A 243 -15.82 -9.74 13.68
C HIS A 243 -15.65 -11.14 14.25
N ALA A 244 -15.32 -11.23 15.53
CA ALA A 244 -15.14 -12.49 16.23
C ALA A 244 -16.36 -12.81 17.09
N ALA A 245 -16.59 -14.10 17.37
CA ALA A 245 -17.65 -14.53 18.26
C ALA A 245 -17.36 -14.14 19.71
N ASP A 246 -18.39 -14.12 20.55
CA ASP A 246 -18.27 -13.77 21.96
C ASP A 246 -17.24 -14.67 22.67
N GLY A 247 -16.29 -14.04 23.38
CA GLY A 247 -15.22 -14.75 24.09
C GLY A 247 -13.95 -15.00 23.28
N VAL A 248 -13.95 -14.74 21.97
CA VAL A 248 -12.74 -14.80 21.13
C VAL A 248 -12.01 -13.46 21.19
N GLN A 249 -10.78 -13.47 21.69
CA GLN A 249 -9.90 -12.30 21.62
C GLN A 249 -9.11 -12.31 20.32
N VAL A 250 -9.07 -11.17 19.63
CA VAL A 250 -8.31 -11.00 18.39
C VAL A 250 -7.21 -9.97 18.62
N SER A 251 -5.98 -10.33 18.27
CA SER A 251 -4.87 -9.39 18.17
C SER A 251 -4.27 -9.41 16.76
N MET A 252 -3.96 -8.21 16.26
CA MET A 252 -3.23 -8.04 15.00
C MET A 252 -1.73 -8.25 15.26
N MET A 253 -1.11 -9.16 14.52
CA MET A 253 0.32 -9.45 14.63
C MET A 253 1.16 -8.62 13.66
N ASN A 254 0.55 -8.12 12.57
CA ASN A 254 1.19 -7.20 11.64
C ASN A 254 1.25 -5.78 12.21
N LEU A 255 2.25 -5.00 11.81
CA LEU A 255 2.29 -3.56 12.03
C LEU A 255 1.40 -2.84 11.02
N LEU A 256 0.07 -3.02 11.14
CA LEU A 256 -0.92 -2.31 10.35
C LEU A 256 -1.49 -1.13 11.13
N GLU A 257 -1.66 0.01 10.45
CA GLU A 257 -2.29 1.18 11.04
C GLU A 257 -3.78 0.93 11.30
N ARG A 258 -4.31 1.47 12.40
CA ARG A 258 -5.74 1.41 12.70
C ARG A 258 -6.51 2.42 11.87
N ALA A 259 -7.60 1.96 11.28
CA ALA A 259 -8.59 2.82 10.66
C ALA A 259 -9.47 3.51 11.72
N SER A 260 -9.99 4.69 11.40
CA SER A 260 -10.85 5.49 12.29
C SER A 260 -12.14 4.78 12.71
N ASP A 261 -12.54 3.77 11.95
CA ASP A 261 -13.74 2.95 12.17
C ASP A 261 -13.48 1.67 12.99
N GLY A 262 -12.27 1.49 13.50
CA GLY A 262 -11.87 0.34 14.31
C GLY A 262 -11.27 -0.84 13.53
N GLY A 263 -11.18 -0.77 12.20
CA GLY A 263 -10.46 -1.75 11.37
C GLY A 263 -8.96 -1.50 11.29
N TRP A 264 -8.29 -2.21 10.37
CA TRP A 264 -6.88 -2.01 10.02
C TRP A 264 -6.74 -1.67 8.54
N HIS A 265 -5.90 -0.69 8.22
CA HIS A 265 -5.58 -0.36 6.84
C HIS A 265 -4.69 -1.45 6.24
N LEU A 266 -5.12 -1.99 5.10
CA LEU A 266 -4.31 -2.86 4.25
C LEU A 266 -3.71 -2.03 3.12
N VAL A 267 -2.61 -2.53 2.56
CA VAL A 267 -2.04 -1.99 1.31
C VAL A 267 -3.04 -2.10 0.16
N ASP A 268 -2.99 -1.16 -0.78
CA ASP A 268 -3.80 -1.23 -1.99
C ASP A 268 -3.48 -2.51 -2.79
N LEU A 269 -4.49 -3.04 -3.49
CA LEU A 269 -4.40 -4.34 -4.15
C LEU A 269 -4.45 -4.19 -5.67
N ALA A 270 -3.38 -4.60 -6.34
CA ALA A 270 -3.28 -4.67 -7.79
C ALA A 270 -3.67 -6.04 -8.34
N ALA A 271 -4.00 -6.12 -9.63
CA ALA A 271 -4.31 -7.37 -10.30
C ALA A 271 -3.13 -8.36 -10.21
N GLY A 272 -3.41 -9.61 -9.87
CA GLY A 272 -2.41 -10.66 -9.63
C GLY A 272 -1.62 -10.53 -8.32
N ALA A 273 -1.82 -9.44 -7.55
CA ALA A 273 -1.14 -9.22 -6.28
C ALA A 273 -1.92 -9.79 -5.09
N GLU A 274 -1.28 -9.80 -3.93
CA GLU A 274 -1.92 -10.13 -2.66
C GLU A 274 -1.57 -9.17 -1.53
N ALA A 275 -2.55 -8.95 -0.65
CA ALA A 275 -2.38 -8.27 0.64
C ALA A 275 -2.67 -9.27 1.75
N TRP A 276 -2.01 -9.14 2.90
CA TRP A 276 -2.20 -10.09 3.99
C TRP A 276 -2.12 -9.46 5.38
N ALA A 277 -2.76 -10.12 6.34
CA ALA A 277 -2.73 -9.80 7.75
C ALA A 277 -2.64 -11.09 8.57
N LEU A 278 -1.74 -11.13 9.54
CA LEU A 278 -1.65 -12.22 10.51
C LEU A 278 -2.40 -11.82 11.78
N LEU A 279 -3.37 -12.63 12.16
CA LEU A 279 -4.14 -12.47 13.39
C LEU A 279 -3.73 -13.55 14.38
N SER A 280 -3.67 -13.20 15.65
CA SER A 280 -3.65 -14.17 16.75
C SER A 280 -5.03 -14.16 17.41
N LEU A 281 -5.61 -15.35 17.52
CA LEU A 281 -6.92 -15.60 18.12
C LEU A 281 -6.72 -16.35 19.43
N ALA A 282 -7.30 -15.86 20.51
CA ALA A 282 -7.31 -16.53 21.81
C ALA A 282 -8.75 -16.86 22.21
N GLU A 283 -9.03 -18.15 22.41
CA GLU A 283 -10.35 -18.60 22.85
C GLU A 283 -10.22 -19.74 23.86
N ALA A 284 -11.12 -19.76 24.85
CA ALA A 284 -11.33 -20.90 25.73
C ALA A 284 -12.19 -21.93 24.99
N ILE A 285 -11.57 -23.01 24.50
CA ILE A 285 -12.30 -24.04 23.77
C ILE A 285 -13.00 -24.94 24.79
N PRO A 286 -14.34 -24.99 24.83
CA PRO A 286 -15.03 -25.85 25.77
C PRO A 286 -14.62 -27.31 25.55
N ARG A 287 -14.55 -28.11 26.61
CA ARG A 287 -14.47 -29.57 26.44
C ARG A 287 -15.77 -30.05 25.81
N TRP A 288 -15.67 -30.74 24.69
CA TRP A 288 -16.82 -31.39 24.07
C TRP A 288 -16.77 -32.86 24.46
N ASP A 289 -17.70 -33.31 25.30
CA ASP A 289 -17.89 -34.74 25.56
C ASP A 289 -18.62 -35.35 24.36
N VAL A 290 -17.87 -35.94 23.45
CA VAL A 290 -18.44 -36.77 22.38
C VAL A 290 -18.62 -38.18 22.93
N SER A 291 -19.80 -38.45 23.48
CA SER A 291 -20.21 -39.81 23.84
C SER A 291 -20.99 -40.45 22.69
N LEU A 292 -20.55 -41.62 22.26
CA LEU A 292 -21.21 -42.40 21.20
C LEU A 292 -22.29 -43.27 21.87
N ILE A 293 -23.50 -42.73 21.98
CA ILE A 293 -24.64 -43.47 22.53
C ILE A 293 -25.19 -44.40 21.45
N THR A 294 -24.87 -45.69 21.51
CA THR A 294 -25.55 -46.72 20.71
C THR A 294 -26.72 -47.31 21.50
N ARG A 295 -27.86 -46.62 21.51
CA ARG A 295 -29.15 -47.29 21.68
C ARG A 295 -30.09 -46.74 20.63
N ARG A 296 -30.82 -47.64 19.95
CA ARG A 296 -31.80 -47.37 18.88
C ARG A 296 -32.35 -45.95 19.00
N SER A 297 -31.91 -45.07 18.11
CA SER A 297 -32.25 -43.65 18.13
C SER A 297 -33.06 -43.27 16.89
N PRO A 298 -33.95 -42.27 16.99
CA PRO A 298 -34.82 -41.80 15.90
C PRO A 298 -34.01 -41.10 14.79
N PRO A 299 -34.60 -40.82 13.63
CA PRO A 299 -33.85 -40.21 12.53
C PRO A 299 -33.33 -38.82 12.91
N LEU A 300 -32.03 -38.62 12.74
CA LEU A 300 -31.33 -37.34 12.91
C LEU A 300 -31.96 -36.27 12.01
N THR A 301 -32.19 -35.08 12.57
CA THR A 301 -32.62 -33.89 11.83
C THR A 301 -31.55 -33.47 10.80
N PRO A 302 -31.93 -32.75 9.73
CA PRO A 302 -31.02 -32.41 8.63
C PRO A 302 -29.72 -31.72 9.09
N VAL A 303 -29.81 -30.84 10.09
CA VAL A 303 -28.67 -30.09 10.66
C VAL A 303 -27.63 -31.03 11.31
N ALA A 304 -28.08 -32.08 11.99
CA ALA A 304 -27.19 -33.06 12.61
C ALA A 304 -26.44 -33.93 11.58
N ARG A 305 -27.04 -34.12 10.39
CA ARG A 305 -26.41 -34.85 9.28
C ARG A 305 -25.30 -34.02 8.62
N GLU A 306 -25.51 -32.71 8.51
CA GLU A 306 -24.55 -31.78 7.94
C GLU A 306 -23.30 -31.63 8.82
N LEU A 307 -23.49 -31.52 10.15
CA LEU A 307 -22.40 -31.45 11.13
C LEU A 307 -21.60 -32.76 11.22
N ALA A 308 -22.25 -33.93 11.18
CA ALA A 308 -21.56 -35.21 11.16
C ALA A 308 -20.69 -35.41 9.89
N THR A 309 -21.12 -34.83 8.77
CA THR A 309 -20.39 -34.87 7.50
C THR A 309 -19.18 -33.93 7.53
N LEU A 310 -19.33 -32.76 8.16
CA LEU A 310 -18.24 -31.79 8.37
C LEU A 310 -17.15 -32.37 9.30
N ILE A 311 -17.54 -33.07 10.36
CA ILE A 311 -16.61 -33.71 11.31
C ILE A 311 -15.83 -34.85 10.65
N ARG A 312 -16.48 -35.71 9.86
CA ARG A 312 -15.78 -36.80 9.12
C ARG A 312 -14.80 -36.29 8.05
N ARG A 313 -15.06 -35.12 7.48
CA ARG A 313 -14.19 -34.54 6.43
C ARG A 313 -12.98 -33.78 7.00
N THR A 314 -13.05 -33.31 8.24
CA THR A 314 -12.05 -32.38 8.79
C THR A 314 -11.00 -33.06 9.68
N VAL A 315 -11.19 -34.33 10.04
CA VAL A 315 -10.24 -35.08 10.88
C VAL A 315 -9.60 -36.23 10.09
N PRO A 316 -8.46 -36.03 9.41
CA PRO A 316 -7.54 -37.12 9.14
C PRO A 316 -6.79 -37.43 10.44
N ARG A 317 -7.21 -38.51 11.12
CA ARG A 317 -6.50 -39.19 12.22
C ARG A 317 -6.16 -38.33 13.45
N LEU A 318 -7.11 -38.25 14.37
CA LEU A 318 -6.78 -38.25 15.80
C LEU A 318 -6.19 -39.64 16.11
N ILE A 319 -4.88 -39.71 16.34
CA ILE A 319 -4.25 -40.84 17.02
C ILE A 319 -4.19 -40.45 18.50
N ASP A 320 -4.52 -41.42 19.35
CA ASP A 320 -4.64 -41.36 20.81
C ASP A 320 -3.58 -40.52 21.54
#